data_AF-A0A1Q9TKF5-F1
#
_entry.id   AF-A0A1Q9TKF5-F1
#
_cell.length_a   1.000
_cell.length_b   1.000
_cell.length_c   1.000
_cell.angle_alpha   90.00
_cell.angle_beta   90.00
_cell.angle_gamma   90.00
#
_symmetry.space_group_name_H-M   'P 1'
#
loop_
_entity.id
_entity.type
_entity.pdbx_description
1 polymer ?
#
loop_
_entity_poly.entity_id
_entity_poly.type
_entity_poly.pdbx_seq_one_letter_code
_entity_poly.pdbx_strand_id
1 'polypeptide(L)'
;MNPSLLGKWPRLLVAGDPVTPDQADDIIIRTTPVWRLSYAQGQTRTALYDMFGLRPHPTVPDAPDLESVRAANAALGILGLNHLHNERIVSAWIGGLRGWCAWDGHIGASTYNVGPNPVADDVAHDLHLIAETWPHLNMRVQLALDDPDEGPTVPAISWYVHEGAVRVVSTDQFVVVPDSTVDADFDAGRHLIPARERVQAAVDRVAEVMAP
;
A
#
# COMPACT_ATOMS: atom_id res chain seq x y z
N MET A 1 3.27 -27.51 0.05
CA MET A 1 2.04 -27.13 -0.67
C MET A 1 2.46 -26.63 -2.03
N ASN A 2 1.72 -26.96 -3.10
CA ASN A 2 2.01 -26.43 -4.44
C ASN A 2 1.77 -24.91 -4.37
N PRO A 3 2.72 -24.04 -4.77
CA PRO A 3 2.49 -22.59 -4.81
C PRO A 3 1.46 -22.30 -5.90
N SER A 4 0.18 -22.46 -5.55
CA SER A 4 -0.93 -22.39 -6.49
C SER A 4 -1.08 -20.95 -6.94
N LEU A 5 -0.84 -20.72 -8.23
CA LEU A 5 -1.17 -19.48 -8.93
C LEU A 5 -2.61 -19.07 -8.58
N LEU A 6 -2.78 -17.83 -8.11
CA LEU A 6 -4.06 -17.33 -7.59
C LEU A 6 -4.99 -16.80 -8.69
N GLY A 7 -4.98 -17.42 -9.88
CA GLY A 7 -5.72 -16.91 -11.03
C GLY A 7 -5.34 -15.47 -11.40
N LYS A 8 -6.18 -14.83 -12.22
CA LYS A 8 -5.97 -13.45 -12.62
C LYS A 8 -6.60 -12.51 -11.59
N TRP A 9 -5.83 -11.50 -11.17
CA TRP A 9 -6.34 -10.30 -10.48
C TRP A 9 -7.11 -10.61 -9.19
N PRO A 10 -6.60 -11.46 -8.27
CA PRO A 10 -7.34 -11.73 -7.05
C PRO A 10 -7.53 -10.45 -6.24
N ARG A 11 -8.72 -10.31 -5.66
CA ARG A 11 -9.10 -9.20 -4.80
C ARG A 11 -8.41 -9.35 -3.45
N LEU A 12 -7.83 -8.26 -2.97
CA LEU A 12 -7.26 -8.12 -1.65
C LEU A 12 -8.32 -7.59 -0.69
N LEU A 13 -8.52 -8.34 0.38
CA LEU A 13 -9.35 -7.95 1.51
C LEU A 13 -8.43 -7.76 2.72
N VAL A 14 -8.45 -6.56 3.31
CA VAL A 14 -7.72 -6.25 4.54
C VAL A 14 -8.70 -5.73 5.56
N ALA A 15 -8.58 -6.20 6.80
CA ALA A 15 -9.26 -5.63 7.96
C ALA A 15 -8.35 -5.75 9.19
N GLY A 16 -8.18 -4.67 9.94
CA GLY A 16 -7.34 -4.67 11.13
C GLY A 16 -7.75 -3.67 12.18
N ASP A 17 -7.08 -3.73 13.32
CA ASP A 17 -7.20 -2.71 14.35
C ASP A 17 -6.67 -1.37 13.82
N PRO A 18 -7.31 -0.23 14.17
CA PRO A 18 -6.80 1.07 13.77
C PRO A 18 -5.45 1.36 14.44
N VAL A 19 -4.61 2.12 13.73
CA VAL A 19 -3.36 2.67 14.24
C VAL A 19 -3.51 4.17 14.54
N THR A 20 -2.52 4.79 15.17
CA THR A 20 -2.54 6.25 15.34
C THR A 20 -2.26 6.95 14.00
N PRO A 21 -2.67 8.22 13.82
CA PRO A 21 -2.32 8.99 12.63
C PRO A 21 -0.81 9.06 12.36
N ASP A 22 0.01 9.17 13.40
CA ASP A 22 1.48 9.19 13.26
C ASP A 22 2.03 7.83 12.75
N GLN A 23 1.47 6.72 13.24
CA GLN A 23 1.79 5.38 12.73
C GLN A 23 1.32 5.22 11.28
N ALA A 24 0.15 5.75 10.95
CA ALA A 24 -0.37 5.73 9.58
C ALA A 24 0.51 6.52 8.62
N ASP A 25 1.01 7.69 9.05
CA ASP A 25 1.94 8.50 8.27
C ASP A 25 3.21 7.69 7.96
N ASP A 26 3.82 7.05 8.96
CA ASP A 26 4.99 6.18 8.79
C ASP A 26 4.72 5.03 7.81
N ILE A 27 3.62 4.29 8.02
CA ILE A 27 3.20 3.18 7.15
C ILE A 27 3.02 3.67 5.72
N ILE A 28 2.29 4.76 5.50
CA ILE A 28 1.98 5.26 4.16
C ILE A 28 3.26 5.71 3.45
N ILE A 29 4.13 6.48 4.11
CA ILE A 29 5.39 6.91 3.50
C ILE A 29 6.23 5.68 3.14
N ARG A 30 6.47 4.77 4.08
CA ARG A 30 7.38 3.63 3.90
C ARG A 30 6.84 2.51 3.03
N THR A 31 5.55 2.51 2.72
CA THR A 31 4.96 1.60 1.73
C THR A 31 4.58 2.29 0.43
N THR A 32 4.91 3.58 0.26
CA THR A 32 4.70 4.28 -1.02
C THR A 32 5.83 3.92 -1.99
N PRO A 33 5.52 3.39 -3.18
CA PRO A 33 6.52 3.14 -4.21
C PRO A 33 6.91 4.49 -4.84
N VAL A 34 7.99 5.11 -4.34
CA VAL A 34 8.34 6.51 -4.69
C VAL A 34 8.54 6.75 -6.18
N TRP A 35 8.87 5.71 -6.97
CA TRP A 35 8.95 5.81 -8.42
C TRP A 35 7.59 6.11 -9.08
N ARG A 36 6.47 5.71 -8.45
CA ARG A 36 5.09 6.01 -8.88
C ARG A 36 4.65 7.45 -8.59
N LEU A 37 5.46 8.24 -7.87
CA LEU A 37 5.19 9.67 -7.71
C LEU A 37 5.19 10.42 -9.06
N SER A 38 5.76 9.80 -10.11
CA SER A 38 5.67 10.22 -11.52
C SER A 38 4.24 10.27 -12.08
N TYR A 39 3.28 9.58 -11.47
CA TYR A 39 1.87 9.67 -11.88
C TYR A 39 1.24 11.02 -11.57
N ALA A 40 1.84 11.80 -10.68
CA ALA A 40 1.43 13.19 -10.47
C ALA A 40 1.81 14.03 -11.70
N GLN A 41 1.07 15.11 -11.91
CA GLN A 41 1.28 16.00 -13.06
C GLN A 41 1.69 17.41 -12.62
N GLY A 42 2.45 18.08 -13.49
CA GLY A 42 2.81 19.48 -13.34
C GLY A 42 3.46 19.82 -11.99
N GLN A 43 2.95 20.88 -11.33
CA GLN A 43 3.50 21.39 -10.07
C GLN A 43 3.38 20.39 -8.91
N THR A 44 2.35 19.54 -8.91
CA THR A 44 2.18 18.50 -7.88
C THR A 44 3.32 17.50 -7.93
N ARG A 45 3.74 17.08 -9.13
CA ARG A 45 4.88 16.19 -9.29
C ARG A 45 6.18 16.82 -8.81
N THR A 46 6.44 18.07 -9.21
CA THR A 46 7.63 18.80 -8.75
C THR A 46 7.65 18.88 -7.22
N ALA A 47 6.53 19.23 -6.59
CA ALA A 47 6.43 19.31 -5.14
C ALA A 47 6.69 17.96 -4.45
N LEU A 48 6.16 16.85 -5.00
CA LEU A 48 6.41 15.51 -4.47
C LEU A 48 7.87 15.09 -4.68
N TYR A 49 8.49 15.46 -5.80
CA TYR A 49 9.90 15.18 -6.04
C TYR A 49 10.78 15.91 -5.03
N ASP A 50 10.49 17.18 -4.78
CA ASP A 50 11.20 17.98 -3.79
C ASP A 50 11.06 17.37 -2.38
N MET A 51 9.84 16.97 -1.98
CA MET A 51 9.58 16.31 -0.69
C MET A 51 10.40 15.04 -0.50
N PHE A 52 10.41 14.16 -1.50
CA PHE A 52 11.05 12.85 -1.41
C PHE A 52 12.53 12.85 -1.83
N GLY A 53 13.10 14.00 -2.18
CA GLY A 53 14.47 14.11 -2.68
C GLY A 53 14.70 13.44 -4.05
N LEU A 54 13.66 13.35 -4.88
CA LEU A 54 13.74 12.76 -6.21
C LEU A 54 14.24 13.77 -7.25
N ARG A 55 15.05 13.31 -8.18
CA ARG A 55 15.50 14.09 -9.34
C ARG A 55 14.77 13.60 -10.59
N PRO A 56 14.40 14.46 -11.55
CA PRO A 56 13.89 14.01 -12.84
C PRO A 56 14.93 13.19 -13.62
N HIS A 57 14.47 12.19 -14.37
CA HIS A 57 15.30 11.42 -15.29
C HIS A 57 15.75 12.31 -16.47
N PRO A 58 17.03 12.26 -16.90
CA PRO A 58 17.56 13.20 -17.91
C PRO A 58 16.93 13.05 -19.30
N THR A 59 16.40 11.86 -19.63
CA THR A 59 15.91 11.55 -20.99
C THR A 59 14.52 10.92 -21.06
N VAL A 60 13.92 10.58 -19.91
CA VAL A 60 12.60 9.94 -19.85
C VAL A 60 11.68 10.96 -19.21
N PRO A 61 10.76 11.56 -19.98
CA PRO A 61 9.83 12.55 -19.44
C PRO A 61 9.13 11.99 -18.20
N ASP A 62 9.02 12.83 -17.17
CA ASP A 62 8.20 12.60 -15.98
C ASP A 62 8.62 11.44 -15.06
N ALA A 63 9.61 10.64 -15.45
CA ALA A 63 10.18 9.61 -14.60
C ALA A 63 11.22 10.21 -13.64
N PRO A 64 11.38 9.66 -12.44
CA PRO A 64 12.49 10.01 -11.57
C PRO A 64 13.76 9.27 -12.01
N ASP A 65 14.91 9.87 -11.74
CA ASP A 65 16.23 9.29 -11.86
C ASP A 65 16.38 8.10 -10.87
N LEU A 66 16.89 6.98 -11.36
CA LEU A 66 17.00 5.74 -10.60
C LEU A 66 17.91 5.87 -9.37
N GLU A 67 18.98 6.67 -9.47
CA GLU A 67 19.86 6.92 -8.33
C GLU A 67 19.12 7.68 -7.22
N SER A 68 18.35 8.72 -7.58
CA SER A 68 17.52 9.46 -6.62
C SER A 68 16.42 8.60 -5.98
N VAL A 69 15.80 7.67 -6.72
CA VAL A 69 14.84 6.70 -6.17
C VAL A 69 15.51 5.79 -5.14
N ARG A 70 16.70 5.26 -5.45
CA ARG A 70 17.45 4.41 -4.52
C ARG A 70 17.86 5.18 -3.26
N ALA A 71 18.31 6.43 -3.42
CA ALA A 71 18.67 7.29 -2.30
C ALA A 71 17.45 7.58 -1.41
N ALA A 72 16.31 7.94 -1.99
CA ALA A 72 15.06 8.18 -1.26
C ALA A 72 14.59 6.92 -0.51
N ASN A 73 14.63 5.75 -1.19
CA ASN A 73 14.26 4.49 -0.56
C ASN A 73 15.13 4.17 0.66
N ALA A 74 16.44 4.37 0.55
CA ALA A 74 17.36 4.13 1.66
C ALA A 74 17.15 5.13 2.80
N ALA A 75 17.02 6.42 2.49
CA ALA A 75 16.88 7.49 3.48
C ALA A 75 15.57 7.41 4.27
N LEU A 76 14.48 6.98 3.62
CA LEU A 76 13.15 6.88 4.25
C LEU A 76 12.82 5.46 4.72
N GLY A 77 13.71 4.49 4.53
CA GLY A 77 13.42 3.09 4.86
C GLY A 77 12.19 2.54 4.14
N ILE A 78 12.01 2.91 2.87
CA ILE A 78 10.90 2.44 2.03
C ILE A 78 11.03 0.92 1.83
N LEU A 79 9.94 0.20 2.08
CA LEU A 79 9.86 -1.24 1.91
C LEU A 79 9.75 -1.60 0.43
N GLY A 80 10.50 -2.61 0.00
CA GLY A 80 10.46 -3.16 -1.36
C GLY A 80 9.24 -4.06 -1.61
N LEU A 81 8.03 -3.54 -1.39
CA LEU A 81 6.79 -4.30 -1.53
C LEU A 81 6.35 -4.43 -2.99
N ASN A 82 5.91 -5.62 -3.38
CA ASN A 82 5.45 -5.91 -4.75
C ASN A 82 3.93 -5.72 -4.90
N HIS A 83 3.16 -6.13 -3.89
CA HIS A 83 1.71 -6.25 -3.90
C HIS A 83 1.03 -5.37 -2.85
N LEU A 84 1.60 -5.23 -1.64
CA LEU A 84 0.95 -4.57 -0.50
C LEU A 84 1.44 -3.13 -0.26
N HIS A 85 1.65 -2.38 -1.33
CA HIS A 85 2.03 -0.96 -1.24
C HIS A 85 0.80 -0.05 -1.09
N ASN A 86 1.00 1.14 -0.53
CA ASN A 86 -0.03 2.18 -0.44
C ASN A 86 0.17 3.21 -1.56
N GLU A 87 -0.92 3.61 -2.23
CA GLU A 87 -0.98 4.68 -3.24
C GLU A 87 -1.88 5.81 -2.72
N ARG A 88 -1.60 6.25 -1.48
CA ARG A 88 -2.37 7.27 -0.73
C ARG A 88 -1.91 8.70 -0.98
N ILE A 89 -0.85 8.87 -1.76
CA ILE A 89 -0.30 10.18 -2.16
C ILE A 89 -0.66 10.45 -3.62
N VAL A 90 -0.40 9.47 -4.49
CA VAL A 90 -0.79 9.48 -5.89
C VAL A 90 -1.00 8.05 -6.39
N SER A 91 -1.87 7.90 -7.37
CA SER A 91 -2.27 6.61 -7.95
C SER A 91 -2.56 6.81 -9.44
N ALA A 92 -2.21 5.81 -10.26
CA ALA A 92 -2.65 5.75 -11.66
C ALA A 92 -3.98 5.00 -11.83
N TRP A 93 -4.54 4.46 -10.75
CA TRP A 93 -5.81 3.73 -10.80
C TRP A 93 -6.98 4.69 -11.05
N ILE A 94 -7.89 4.29 -11.94
CA ILE A 94 -9.05 5.10 -12.31
C ILE A 94 -10.02 5.33 -11.15
N GLY A 95 -10.04 4.43 -10.16
CA GLY A 95 -10.80 4.59 -8.91
C GLY A 95 -10.13 5.52 -7.89
N GLY A 96 -9.02 6.17 -8.25
CA GLY A 96 -8.34 7.15 -7.41
C GLY A 96 -7.26 6.57 -6.50
N LEU A 97 -7.04 7.23 -5.35
CA LEU A 97 -6.07 6.81 -4.36
C LEU A 97 -6.50 5.48 -3.72
N ARG A 98 -5.57 4.57 -3.53
CA ARG A 98 -5.85 3.23 -2.99
C ARG A 98 -4.76 2.79 -2.02
N GLY A 99 -5.02 1.71 -1.28
CA GLY A 99 -4.13 1.22 -0.23
C GLY A 99 -4.92 0.55 0.88
N TRP A 100 -4.20 -0.01 1.84
CA TRP A 100 -4.77 -0.73 2.99
C TRP A 100 -4.64 0.05 4.30
N CYS A 101 -3.88 1.14 4.32
CA CYS A 101 -3.76 2.05 5.46
C CYS A 101 -4.26 3.44 5.05
N ALA A 102 -5.20 4.02 5.79
CA ALA A 102 -5.66 5.39 5.60
C ALA A 102 -4.91 6.35 6.54
N TRP A 103 -4.85 7.61 6.13
CA TRP A 103 -4.17 8.67 6.88
C TRP A 103 -4.75 8.89 8.28
N ASP A 104 -6.01 8.57 8.53
CA ASP A 104 -6.62 8.66 9.87
C ASP A 104 -6.29 7.48 10.80
N GLY A 105 -5.55 6.49 10.29
CA GLY A 105 -5.20 5.28 11.03
C GLY A 105 -6.09 4.08 10.74
N HIS A 106 -7.11 4.20 9.90
CA HIS A 106 -7.93 3.03 9.55
C HIS A 106 -7.12 2.01 8.73
N ILE A 107 -7.23 0.73 9.11
CA ILE A 107 -6.63 -0.41 8.39
C ILE A 107 -7.72 -1.22 7.70
N GLY A 108 -7.81 -1.08 6.37
CA GLY A 108 -8.83 -1.73 5.56
C GLY A 108 -8.64 -1.54 4.06
N ALA A 109 -9.02 -2.57 3.29
CA ALA A 109 -9.12 -2.52 1.82
C ALA A 109 -10.10 -3.57 1.31
N SER A 110 -10.97 -3.20 0.37
CA SER A 110 -11.88 -4.14 -0.31
C SER A 110 -11.89 -4.01 -1.83
N THR A 111 -11.26 -2.96 -2.36
CA THR A 111 -11.29 -2.53 -3.77
C THR A 111 -9.97 -2.74 -4.51
N TYR A 112 -8.99 -3.38 -3.86
CA TYR A 112 -7.63 -3.52 -4.36
C TYR A 112 -7.40 -4.90 -4.98
N ASN A 113 -6.85 -4.98 -6.19
CA ASN A 113 -6.37 -6.24 -6.77
C ASN A 113 -4.84 -6.28 -6.74
N VAL A 114 -4.26 -7.42 -6.37
CA VAL A 114 -2.80 -7.61 -6.22
C VAL A 114 -2.06 -7.91 -7.54
N GLY A 115 -2.62 -7.52 -8.68
CA GLY A 115 -1.99 -7.61 -9.99
C GLY A 115 -2.34 -8.88 -10.79
N PRO A 116 -1.74 -9.07 -11.98
CA PRO A 116 -2.29 -9.97 -12.97
C PRO A 116 -2.14 -11.47 -12.71
N ASN A 117 -1.10 -11.90 -12.00
CA ASN A 117 -0.87 -13.31 -11.67
C ASN A 117 -0.01 -13.40 -10.39
N PRO A 118 -0.51 -12.96 -9.23
CA PRO A 118 0.27 -12.99 -8.00
C PRO A 118 0.48 -14.43 -7.54
N VAL A 119 1.64 -14.70 -6.95
CA VAL A 119 1.90 -15.93 -6.22
C VAL A 119 1.66 -15.66 -4.74
N ALA A 120 1.02 -16.59 -4.04
CA ALA A 120 0.73 -16.46 -2.62
C ALA A 120 1.99 -16.15 -1.78
N ASP A 121 3.12 -16.75 -2.14
CA ASP A 121 4.40 -16.55 -1.47
C ASP A 121 4.93 -15.10 -1.61
N ASP A 122 4.69 -14.44 -2.75
CA ASP A 122 5.10 -13.04 -2.93
C ASP A 122 4.27 -12.10 -2.04
N VAL A 123 2.97 -12.36 -1.90
CA VAL A 123 2.10 -11.61 -0.98
C VAL A 123 2.50 -11.89 0.47
N ALA A 124 2.81 -13.15 0.81
CA ALA A 124 3.30 -13.51 2.13
C ALA A 124 4.64 -12.82 2.44
N HIS A 125 5.54 -12.70 1.46
CA HIS A 125 6.81 -11.98 1.60
C HIS A 125 6.58 -10.51 1.97
N ASP A 126 5.71 -9.81 1.26
CA ASP A 126 5.33 -8.44 1.60
C ASP A 126 4.75 -8.35 3.02
N LEU A 127 3.88 -9.29 3.42
CA LEU A 127 3.32 -9.34 4.77
C LEU A 127 4.39 -9.54 5.83
N HIS A 128 5.41 -10.35 5.57
CA HIS A 128 6.52 -10.55 6.50
C HIS A 128 7.31 -9.25 6.70
N LEU A 129 7.65 -8.55 5.62
CA LEU A 129 8.31 -7.24 5.70
C LEU A 129 7.48 -6.23 6.50
N ILE A 130 6.17 -6.20 6.26
CA ILE A 130 5.22 -5.32 6.99
C ILE A 130 5.18 -5.69 8.48
N ALA A 131 5.04 -6.98 8.81
CA ALA A 131 4.94 -7.45 10.19
C ALA A 131 6.23 -7.16 10.97
N GLU A 132 7.39 -7.47 10.39
CA GLU A 132 8.69 -7.21 10.99
C GLU A 132 8.93 -5.71 11.24
N THR A 133 8.47 -4.86 10.31
CA THR A 133 8.63 -3.40 10.40
C THR A 133 7.70 -2.78 11.44
N TRP A 134 6.45 -3.27 11.54
CA TRP A 134 5.44 -2.75 12.45
C TRP A 134 4.83 -3.86 13.31
N PRO A 135 5.51 -4.31 14.38
CA PRO A 135 5.04 -5.43 15.20
C PRO A 135 3.69 -5.20 15.91
N HIS A 136 3.27 -3.94 16.03
CA HIS A 136 2.00 -3.55 16.63
C HIS A 136 0.79 -3.74 15.69
N LEU A 137 1.02 -3.99 14.39
CA LEU A 137 -0.08 -4.24 13.46
C LEU A 137 -0.80 -5.54 13.82
N ASN A 138 -2.13 -5.44 13.86
CA ASN A 138 -3.04 -6.55 14.06
C ASN A 138 -4.07 -6.55 12.94
N MET A 139 -3.85 -7.36 11.90
CA MET A 139 -4.72 -7.36 10.73
C MET A 139 -4.86 -8.74 10.09
N ARG A 140 -6.03 -8.96 9.50
CA ARG A 140 -6.32 -10.08 8.62
C ARG A 140 -6.21 -9.61 7.18
N VAL A 141 -5.54 -10.43 6.38
CA VAL A 141 -5.36 -10.21 4.95
C VAL A 141 -5.85 -11.45 4.22
N GLN A 142 -6.70 -11.29 3.22
CA GLN A 142 -7.24 -12.38 2.44
C GLN A 142 -7.18 -12.05 0.97
N LEU A 143 -6.82 -13.04 0.16
CA LEU A 143 -7.01 -13.00 -1.28
C LEU A 143 -8.26 -13.77 -1.61
N ALA A 144 -9.13 -13.14 -2.39
CA ALA A 144 -10.35 -13.73 -2.91
C ALA A 144 -10.26 -13.79 -4.44
N LEU A 145 -10.65 -14.92 -5.01
CA LEU A 145 -10.73 -15.07 -6.45
C LEU A 145 -12.10 -14.55 -6.88
N ASP A 146 -12.09 -13.43 -7.60
CA ASP A 146 -13.25 -12.98 -8.35
C ASP A 146 -13.14 -13.58 -9.74
N ASP A 147 -14.00 -14.54 -10.06
CA ASP A 147 -14.16 -14.93 -11.45
C ASP A 147 -15.47 -14.34 -12.01
N PRO A 148 -15.40 -13.29 -12.84
CA PRO A 148 -16.60 -12.71 -13.44
C PRO A 148 -17.30 -13.68 -14.41
N ASP A 149 -16.61 -14.70 -14.93
CA ASP A 149 -17.12 -15.67 -15.89
C ASP A 149 -17.35 -17.08 -15.26
N GLU A 150 -16.70 -17.42 -14.14
CA GLU A 150 -16.69 -18.79 -13.57
C GLU A 150 -17.39 -18.96 -12.21
N GLY A 151 -17.93 -17.92 -11.57
CA GLY A 151 -18.89 -18.08 -10.47
C GLY A 151 -18.71 -17.16 -9.25
N PRO A 152 -19.15 -17.58 -8.05
CA PRO A 152 -19.11 -16.72 -6.87
C PRO A 152 -17.67 -16.42 -6.46
N THR A 153 -17.43 -15.22 -5.91
CA THR A 153 -16.16 -14.92 -5.24
C THR A 153 -15.87 -15.99 -4.20
N VAL A 154 -14.65 -16.54 -4.21
CA VAL A 154 -14.21 -17.57 -3.25
C VAL A 154 -12.96 -17.11 -2.51
N PRO A 155 -12.86 -17.31 -1.18
CA PRO A 155 -11.63 -17.11 -0.44
C PRO A 155 -10.54 -18.07 -0.93
N ALA A 156 -9.39 -17.52 -1.33
CA ALA A 156 -8.26 -18.30 -1.84
C ALA A 156 -7.26 -18.65 -0.74
N ILE A 157 -6.83 -17.62 0.00
CA ILE A 157 -5.85 -17.75 1.09
C ILE A 157 -6.02 -16.58 2.07
N SER A 158 -5.82 -16.85 3.35
CA SER A 158 -5.88 -15.87 4.42
C SER A 158 -4.60 -15.90 5.24
N TRP A 159 -4.16 -14.71 5.67
CA TRP A 159 -3.10 -14.51 6.64
C TRP A 159 -3.59 -13.67 7.81
N TYR A 160 -2.94 -13.87 8.94
CA TYR A 160 -3.07 -13.05 10.13
C TYR A 160 -1.71 -12.48 10.50
N VAL A 161 -1.63 -11.15 10.55
CA VAL A 161 -0.47 -10.39 10.98
C VAL A 161 -0.70 -9.99 12.43
N HIS A 162 0.19 -10.41 13.31
CA HIS A 162 0.10 -10.13 14.75
C HIS A 162 1.47 -10.28 15.41
N GLU A 163 1.84 -9.34 16.28
CA GLU A 163 3.08 -9.36 17.07
C GLU A 163 4.34 -9.56 16.21
N GLY A 164 4.36 -8.88 15.06
CA GLY A 164 5.46 -8.96 14.10
C GLY A 164 5.63 -10.28 13.37
N ALA A 165 4.61 -11.16 13.42
CA ALA A 165 4.60 -12.42 12.70
C ALA A 165 3.42 -12.54 11.74
N VAL A 166 3.60 -13.34 10.69
CA VAL A 166 2.55 -13.71 9.73
C VAL A 166 2.22 -15.18 9.91
N ARG A 167 0.92 -15.51 9.97
CA ARG A 167 0.44 -16.89 10.03
C ARG A 167 -0.62 -17.09 8.97
N VAL A 168 -0.54 -18.19 8.22
CA VAL A 168 -1.64 -18.64 7.38
C VAL A 168 -2.80 -19.08 8.28
N VAL A 169 -4.01 -18.62 8.00
CA VAL A 169 -5.22 -18.94 8.78
C VAL A 169 -6.32 -19.49 7.87
N SER A 170 -7.38 -20.02 8.47
CA SER A 170 -8.50 -20.58 7.71
C SER A 170 -9.16 -19.55 6.78
N THR A 171 -9.64 -20.05 5.65
CA THR A 171 -10.37 -19.33 4.60
C THR A 171 -11.88 -19.59 4.65
N ASP A 172 -12.39 -20.27 5.69
CA ASP A 172 -13.80 -20.66 5.80
C ASP A 172 -14.78 -19.46 5.81
N GLN A 173 -14.27 -18.27 6.10
CA GLN A 173 -15.04 -17.04 6.13
C GLN A 173 -14.30 -15.92 5.40
N PHE A 174 -15.08 -15.08 4.73
CA PHE A 174 -14.56 -13.83 4.20
C PHE A 174 -14.07 -12.93 5.32
N VAL A 175 -12.97 -12.24 5.06
CA VAL A 175 -12.59 -11.10 5.90
C VAL A 175 -13.68 -10.04 5.74
N VAL A 176 -14.39 -9.78 6.83
CA VAL A 176 -15.34 -8.66 6.89
C VAL A 176 -14.51 -7.40 6.99
N VAL A 177 -14.37 -6.72 5.86
CA VAL A 177 -13.87 -5.34 5.83
C VAL A 177 -15.00 -4.50 6.40
N PRO A 178 -14.84 -3.85 7.56
CA PRO A 178 -15.86 -2.92 8.06
C PRO A 178 -16.23 -1.96 6.93
N ASP A 179 -17.51 -1.60 6.78
CA ASP A 179 -17.97 -0.59 5.81
C ASP A 179 -17.07 0.63 5.95
N SER A 180 -16.06 0.69 5.09
CA SER A 180 -14.96 1.57 5.33
C SER A 180 -15.36 2.86 4.67
N THR A 181 -15.50 3.92 5.46
CA THR A 181 -15.47 5.29 4.93
C THR A 181 -14.21 5.52 4.10
N VAL A 182 -13.19 4.67 4.26
CA VAL A 182 -12.03 4.54 3.38
C VAL A 182 -12.49 4.36 1.93
N ASP A 183 -13.34 3.39 1.58
CA ASP A 183 -13.89 3.27 0.21
C ASP A 183 -14.93 4.35 -0.15
N ALA A 184 -15.72 4.87 0.81
CA ALA A 184 -16.71 5.93 0.53
C ALA A 184 -16.08 7.31 0.25
N ASP A 185 -14.92 7.61 0.87
CA ASP A 185 -14.08 8.76 0.51
C ASP A 185 -13.36 8.55 -0.83
N PHE A 186 -13.19 7.29 -1.29
CA PHE A 186 -12.65 6.97 -2.62
C PHE A 186 -13.69 7.13 -3.74
N ASP A 187 -14.94 6.70 -3.54
CA ASP A 187 -15.98 6.75 -4.57
C ASP A 187 -16.59 8.15 -4.78
N ALA A 188 -16.48 9.05 -3.79
CA ALA A 188 -17.11 10.37 -3.86
C ALA A 188 -16.38 11.39 -4.77
N GLY A 189 -15.24 11.05 -5.38
CA GLY A 189 -14.46 11.98 -6.22
C GLY A 189 -13.97 13.24 -5.48
N ARG A 190 -14.10 13.27 -4.14
CA ARG A 190 -13.64 14.35 -3.28
C ARG A 190 -12.20 14.06 -2.88
N HIS A 191 -11.32 14.10 -3.88
CA HIS A 191 -9.89 14.04 -3.73
C HIS A 191 -9.42 15.20 -2.84
N LEU A 192 -9.27 14.95 -1.54
CA LEU A 192 -8.19 15.58 -0.82
C LEU A 192 -7.00 14.65 -1.00
N ILE A 193 -6.17 14.94 -2.02
CA ILE A 193 -4.75 14.68 -1.86
C ILE A 193 -4.44 15.21 -0.45
N PRO A 194 -3.85 14.40 0.45
CA PRO A 194 -3.47 14.89 1.77
C PRO A 194 -2.80 16.24 1.58
N ALA A 195 -3.20 17.22 2.39
CA ALA A 195 -2.67 18.57 2.28
C ALA A 195 -1.15 18.49 2.13
N ARG A 196 -0.58 19.27 1.21
CA ARG A 196 0.85 19.22 0.86
C ARG A 196 1.72 19.23 2.14
N GLU A 197 1.29 20.01 3.12
CA GLU A 197 1.86 20.19 4.44
C GLU A 197 1.88 18.89 5.25
N ARG A 198 0.81 18.08 5.18
CA ARG A 198 0.75 16.78 5.85
C ARG A 198 1.76 15.80 5.26
N VAL A 199 1.83 15.70 3.93
CA VAL A 199 2.78 14.80 3.25
C VAL A 199 4.21 15.19 3.60
N GLN A 200 4.55 16.49 3.51
CA GLN A 200 5.87 16.98 3.90
C GLN A 200 6.17 16.63 5.37
N ALA A 201 5.25 16.93 6.30
CA ALA A 201 5.47 16.65 7.71
C ALA A 201 5.64 15.15 8.00
N ALA A 202 4.94 14.28 7.27
CA ALA A 202 5.11 12.83 7.38
C ALA A 202 6.48 12.38 6.86
N VAL A 203 6.92 12.88 5.70
CA VAL A 203 8.26 12.61 5.16
C VAL A 203 9.35 13.07 6.12
N ASP A 204 9.23 14.28 6.68
CA ASP A 204 10.20 14.83 7.63
C ASP A 204 10.31 13.96 8.89
N ARG A 205 9.17 13.53 9.46
CA ARG A 205 9.15 12.63 10.63
C ARG A 205 9.81 11.29 10.33
N VAL A 206 9.51 10.68 9.19
CA VAL A 206 10.13 9.40 8.80
C VAL A 206 11.63 9.58 8.61
N ALA A 207 12.06 10.66 7.96
CA ALA A 207 13.49 10.96 7.78
C ALA A 207 14.22 11.16 9.13
N GLU A 208 13.57 11.80 10.11
CA GLU A 208 14.11 11.96 11.47
C GLU A 208 14.29 10.62 12.19
N VAL A 209 13.31 9.71 12.08
CA VAL A 209 13.38 8.36 12.69
C VAL A 209 14.44 7.47 12.03
N MET A 210 14.66 7.65 10.72
CA MET A 210 15.61 6.84 9.95
C MET A 210 17.05 7.38 9.96
N ALA A 211 17.27 8.55 10.55
CA ALA A 211 18.61 9.12 10.70
C ALA A 211 19.47 8.25 11.65
N PRO A 212 20.75 8.02 11.33
CA PRO A 212 21.65 7.15 12.10
C PRO A 212 22.08 7.73 13.47
#